data_AF-A0A9B0X4I5-F1
#
_entry.id   AF-A0A9B0X4I5-F1
#
_cell.length_a   1.000
_cell.length_b   1.000
_cell.length_c   1.000
_cell.angle_alpha   90.00
_cell.angle_beta   90.00
_cell.angle_gamma   90.00
#
_symmetry.space_group_name_H-M   'P 1'
#
loop_
_entity.id
_entity.type
_entity.pdbx_description
1 polymer ?
#
loop_
_entity_poly.entity_id
_entity_poly.type
_entity_poly.pdbx_seq_one_letter_code
_entity_poly.pdbx_strand_id
1 'polypeptide(L)' 'VGEQGADSWEWTNDDLMSYTAWERDPSTISNPEPCATLSRNTGYLKWKDFNCDVKLPYVCKFKG' A
#
# COMPACT_ATOMS: atom_id res chain seq x y z
N VAL A 1 -1.89 -21.87 10.56
CA VAL A 1 -1.26 -21.37 9.33
C VAL A 1 -2.23 -20.37 8.75
N GLY A 2 -2.03 -19.07 9.03
CA GLY A 2 -3.00 -18.04 8.69
C GLY A 2 -2.90 -17.69 7.22
N GLU A 3 -4.02 -17.77 6.51
CA GLU A 3 -4.17 -17.33 5.13
C GLU A 3 -3.96 -15.82 5.07
N GLN A 4 -2.90 -15.37 4.39
CA GLN A 4 -2.74 -13.97 3.99
C GLN A 4 -3.74 -13.69 2.85
N GLY A 5 -5.02 -13.59 3.22
CA GLY A 5 -6.04 -12.97 2.37
C GLY A 5 -5.72 -11.48 2.23
N ALA A 6 -6.10 -10.91 1.10
CA ALA A 6 -5.94 -9.50 0.77
C ALA A 6 -6.65 -8.49 1.71
N ASP A 7 -7.15 -8.96 2.86
CA ASP A 7 -7.80 -8.22 3.94
C ASP A 7 -6.83 -7.65 4.99
N SER A 8 -5.51 -7.83 4.83
CA SER A 8 -4.53 -7.44 5.85
C SER A 8 -3.55 -6.35 5.41
N TRP A 9 -4.03 -5.31 4.71
CA TRP A 9 -3.25 -4.08 4.53
C TRP A 9 -3.37 -3.18 5.76
N GLU A 10 -2.24 -2.77 6.31
CA GLU A 10 -2.16 -1.91 7.49
C GLU A 10 -1.26 -0.70 7.26
N TRP A 11 -1.53 0.39 7.98
CA TRP A 11 -0.62 1.52 8.02
C TRP A 11 0.47 1.27 9.06
N THR A 12 1.70 1.69 8.77
CA THR A 12 2.86 1.51 9.66
C THR A 12 2.80 2.30 10.97
N ASN A 13 1.80 3.17 11.12
CA ASN A 13 1.57 3.95 12.33
C ASN A 13 0.34 3.45 13.13
N ASP A 14 -0.14 2.25 12.84
CA ASP A 14 -1.27 1.58 13.48
C ASP A 14 -2.61 2.33 13.37
N ASP A 15 -2.72 3.33 12.48
CA ASP A 15 -3.99 3.99 12.20
C ASP A 15 -4.96 3.00 11.52
N LEU A 16 -6.24 3.09 11.89
CA LEU A 16 -7.28 2.26 11.29
C LEU A 16 -7.36 2.49 9.76
N MET A 17 -7.29 1.40 8.99
CA MET A 17 -7.48 1.40 7.53
C MET A 17 -8.96 1.64 7.17
N SER A 18 -9.40 2.90 7.18
CA SER A 18 -10.79 3.30 6.85
C SER A 18 -10.98 3.75 5.40
N TYR A 19 -9.90 3.86 4.63
CA TYR A 19 -9.89 4.31 3.24
C TYR A 19 -8.86 3.52 2.45
N THR A 20 -9.19 3.15 1.21
CA THR A 20 -8.25 2.54 0.26
C THR A 20 -8.35 3.22 -1.11
N ALA A 21 -7.21 3.34 -1.81
CA ALA A 21 -7.14 4.02 -3.10
C ALA A 21 -6.34 3.23 -4.14
N TRP A 22 -6.50 1.91 -4.21
CA TRP A 22 -5.71 1.06 -5.10
C TRP A 22 -5.92 1.37 -6.59
N GLU A 23 -4.84 1.43 -7.37
CA GLU A 23 -4.87 1.47 -8.84
C GLU A 23 -5.43 0.15 -9.40
N ARG A 24 -4.97 -0.96 -8.83
CA ARG A 24 -5.51 -2.30 -9.00
C ARG A 24 -5.67 -2.92 -7.62
N ASP A 25 -6.84 -3.49 -7.36
CA ASP A 25 -7.14 -4.16 -6.09
C ASP A 25 -6.14 -5.30 -5.84
N PRO A 26 -5.34 -5.26 -4.75
CA PRO A 26 -4.35 -6.29 -4.44
C PRO A 26 -4.94 -7.70 -4.30
N SER A 27 -6.24 -7.83 -3.96
CA SER A 27 -6.93 -9.12 -3.91
C SER A 27 -7.02 -9.82 -5.26
N THR A 28 -6.85 -9.07 -6.35
CA THR A 28 -6.92 -9.55 -7.73
C THR A 28 -5.55 -9.84 -8.34
N ILE A 29 -4.46 -9.56 -7.62
CA ILE A 29 -3.09 -9.72 -8.10
C ILE A 29 -2.54 -11.07 -7.65
N SER A 30 -1.95 -11.84 -8.58
CA SER A 30 -1.20 -13.04 -8.20
C SER A 30 0.12 -12.63 -7.55
N ASN A 31 0.28 -12.92 -6.26
CA ASN A 31 1.45 -12.55 -5.45
C ASN A 31 1.73 -11.03 -5.45
N PRO A 32 0.88 -10.21 -4.82
CA PRO A 32 1.14 -8.78 -4.68
C PRO A 32 2.40 -8.55 -3.84
N GLU A 33 3.14 -7.51 -4.18
CA GLU A 33 4.27 -7.08 -3.36
C GLU A 33 3.77 -6.46 -2.02
N PRO A 34 4.51 -6.62 -0.92
CA PRO A 34 3.99 -6.32 0.42
C PRO A 34 3.98 -4.84 0.82
N CYS A 35 4.56 -3.93 0.02
CA CYS A 35 4.55 -2.49 0.28
C CYS A 35 3.63 -1.74 -0.70
N ALA A 36 3.12 -0.58 -0.28
CA ALA A 36 2.31 0.31 -1.12
C ALA A 36 3.09 1.57 -1.51
N THR A 37 2.92 2.03 -2.75
CA THR A 37 3.51 3.28 -3.26
C THR A 37 2.48 4.12 -3.98
N LEU A 38 2.71 5.44 -4.09
CA LEU A 38 1.88 6.31 -4.90
C LEU A 38 2.21 6.15 -6.39
N SER A 39 1.21 5.86 -7.21
CA SER A 39 1.39 5.67 -8.65
C SER A 39 1.42 7.00 -9.39
N ARG A 40 2.57 7.29 -10.01
CA ARG A 40 2.75 8.46 -10.90
C ARG A 40 1.76 8.46 -12.07
N ASN A 41 1.37 7.27 -12.57
CA ASN A 41 0.42 7.14 -13.69
C ASN A 41 -0.97 7.68 -13.36
N THR A 42 -1.29 7.77 -12.07
CA THR A 42 -2.58 8.28 -11.56
C THR A 42 -2.48 9.69 -11.01
N GLY A 43 -1.36 10.39 -11.26
CA GLY A 43 -1.10 11.69 -10.65
C GLY A 43 -0.87 11.61 -9.14
N TYR A 44 -0.36 10.48 -8.65
CA TYR A 44 -0.15 10.19 -7.22
C TYR A 44 -1.44 10.11 -6.38
N LEU A 45 -2.59 9.91 -7.03
CA LEU A 45 -3.89 9.79 -6.35
C LEU A 45 -4.24 8.35 -5.96
N LYS A 46 -3.59 7.35 -6.56
CA LYS A 46 -3.82 5.93 -6.29
C LYS A 46 -2.56 5.19 -5.85
N TRP A 47 -2.76 4.06 -5.18
CA TRP A 47 -1.72 3.21 -4.62
C TRP A 47 -1.45 2.00 -5.51
N LYS A 48 -0.21 1.51 -5.47
CA LYS A 48 0.21 0.30 -6.17
C LYS A 48 1.09 -0.54 -5.26
N ASP A 49 0.91 -1.85 -5.29
CA ASP A 49 1.82 -2.80 -4.65
C ASP A 49 3.23 -2.67 -5.24
N PHE A 50 4.24 -2.72 -4.38
CA PHE A 50 5.62 -2.47 -4.75
C PHE A 50 6.60 -3.18 -3.83
N ASN A 51 7.75 -3.55 -4.38
CA ASN A 51 8.83 -4.18 -3.63
C ASN A 51 9.40 -3.20 -2.59
N CYS A 52 9.40 -3.62 -1.32
CA CYS A 52 9.83 -2.82 -0.18
C CYS A 52 11.32 -2.44 -0.18
N ASP A 53 12.18 -3.23 -0.82
CA ASP A 53 13.64 -3.01 -0.82
C ASP A 53 14.08 -1.90 -1.80
N VAL A 54 13.16 -1.46 -2.66
CA VAL A 54 13.44 -0.41 -3.64
C VAL A 54 13.34 0.97 -2.98
N LYS A 55 14.42 1.75 -3.08
CA LYS A 55 14.48 3.11 -2.56
C LYS A 55 13.70 4.07 -3.45
N LEU A 56 12.66 4.68 -2.90
CA LEU A 56 11.84 5.71 -3.54
C LEU A 56 11.79 6.99 -2.70
N PRO A 57 11.48 8.15 -3.30
CA PRO A 57 11.06 9.32 -2.55
C PRO A 57 9.83 9.00 -1.67
N TYR A 58 9.78 9.56 -0.47
CA TYR A 58 8.74 9.25 0.51
C TYR A 58 8.20 10.51 1.20
N VAL A 59 7.05 10.36 1.85
CA VAL A 59 6.38 11.41 2.63
C VAL A 59 6.28 10.94 4.09
N CYS A 60 6.53 11.85 5.03
CA CYS A 60 6.36 11.57 6.46
C CYS A 60 5.09 12.23 6.99
N LYS A 61 4.38 11.53 7.87
CA LYS A 61 3.32 12.07 8.73
C LYS A 61 3.85 12.11 10.16
N PHE A 62 3.73 13.25 10.83
CA PHE A 62 4.17 13.44 12.22
C PHE A 62 3.02 14.01 13.06
N LYS A 63 3.04 13.72 14.36
CA LYS A 63 2.19 14.42 15.34
C LYS A 63 2.88 15.73 15.68
N GLY A 64 2.11 16.82 15.68
CA GLY A 64 2.58 18.14 16.13
C GLY A 64 2.65 18.23 17.64
#